data_AF-A0A9N7UA79-F1
#
_entry.id   AF-A0A9N7UA79-F1
#
_cell.length_a   1.000
_cell.length_b   1.000
_cell.length_c   1.000
_cell.angle_alpha   90.00
_cell.angle_beta   90.00
_cell.angle_gamma   90.00
#
_symmetry.space_group_name_H-M   'P 1'
#
loop_
_entity.id
_entity.type
_entity.pdbx_description
1 polymer ?
#
loop_
_entity_poly.entity_id
_entity_poly.type
_entity_poly.pdbx_seq_one_letter_code
_entity_poly.pdbx_strand_id
1 'polypeptide(L)'
;MPDLTLSFMNPRLLDDVSFHPCVRFKRWEAERILSFIPPDGNFRLLSYHVSSQNLVAIPVYVKHNISFREGSSQGRFDLTLGPKQTMGKSVESVLVSSQLPRGVLNANLNSSQGTHTFDPVTKMLTWDVGKINPQKLPSLKGTMSLQPGASKPDENPTINIQLKIQQMAISGLKVNRLDMYGEKYKPFKGIKYMTKAGKFQVRT
;
A
#
# COMPACT_ATOMS: atom_id res chain seq x y z
N MET A 1 -19.64 -33.42 2.37
CA MET A 1 -19.05 -32.23 1.73
C MET A 1 -19.12 -31.08 2.73
N PRO A 2 -18.00 -30.41 3.05
CA PRO A 2 -17.95 -29.42 4.13
C PRO A 2 -18.76 -28.17 3.77
N ASP A 3 -19.74 -27.83 4.60
CA ASP A 3 -20.52 -26.59 4.49
C ASP A 3 -19.94 -25.54 5.44
N LEU A 4 -19.47 -24.42 4.90
CA LEU A 4 -18.74 -23.41 5.65
C LEU A 4 -19.61 -22.19 5.93
N THR A 5 -19.44 -21.64 7.13
CA THR A 5 -20.04 -20.38 7.55
C THR A 5 -18.95 -19.44 8.03
N LEU A 6 -18.75 -18.33 7.32
CA LEU A 6 -17.77 -17.29 7.64
C LEU A 6 -18.49 -16.00 8.06
N SER A 7 -18.12 -15.47 9.22
CA SER A 7 -18.66 -14.24 9.77
C SER A 7 -17.57 -13.21 10.04
N PHE A 8 -17.93 -11.92 9.99
CA PHE A 8 -17.04 -10.80 10.30
C PHE A 8 -17.52 -10.07 11.55
N MET A 9 -16.59 -9.46 12.29
CA MET A 9 -16.90 -8.59 13.43
C MET A 9 -17.57 -7.28 12.98
N ASN A 10 -17.25 -6.82 11.77
CA ASN A 10 -17.64 -5.54 11.22
C ASN A 10 -18.00 -5.67 9.73
N PRO A 11 -19.05 -6.45 9.39
CA PRO A 11 -19.44 -6.72 8.01
C PRO A 11 -19.92 -5.47 7.26
N ARG A 12 -20.32 -4.40 7.97
CA ARG A 12 -20.71 -3.10 7.38
C ARG A 12 -19.58 -2.39 6.64
N LEU A 13 -18.33 -2.82 6.80
CA LEU A 13 -17.21 -2.30 6.02
C LEU A 13 -17.20 -2.78 4.57
N LEU A 14 -17.89 -3.89 4.29
CA LEU A 14 -17.94 -4.51 2.97
C LEU A 14 -19.03 -3.82 2.14
N ASP A 15 -18.59 -3.07 1.14
CA ASP A 15 -19.43 -2.36 0.16
C ASP A 15 -19.15 -2.91 -1.24
N ASP A 16 -20.10 -2.77 -2.16
CA ASP A 16 -20.00 -3.24 -3.56
C ASP A 16 -19.35 -4.64 -3.68
N VAL A 17 -19.96 -5.62 -3.01
CA VAL A 17 -19.39 -6.95 -2.85
C VAL A 17 -19.74 -7.85 -4.02
N SER A 18 -18.74 -8.47 -4.64
CA SER A 18 -18.92 -9.54 -5.62
C SER A 18 -18.58 -10.89 -4.98
N PHE A 19 -19.48 -11.87 -5.14
CA PHE A 19 -19.34 -13.18 -4.52
C PHE A 19 -18.95 -14.25 -5.53
N HIS A 20 -18.25 -15.28 -5.05
CA HIS A 20 -18.13 -16.54 -5.77
C HIS A 20 -19.50 -17.22 -5.88
N PRO A 21 -19.82 -17.93 -6.99
CA PRO A 21 -21.12 -18.61 -7.17
C PRO A 21 -21.49 -19.63 -6.08
N CYS A 22 -20.51 -20.12 -5.30
CA CYS A 22 -20.77 -21.05 -4.20
C CYS A 22 -21.42 -20.39 -2.96
N VAL A 23 -21.50 -19.05 -2.92
CA VAL A 23 -22.05 -18.29 -1.80
C VAL A 23 -23.56 -18.18 -1.91
N ARG A 24 -24.25 -18.54 -0.82
CA ARG A 24 -25.71 -18.41 -0.68
C ARG A 24 -26.07 -16.95 -0.41
N PHE A 25 -26.32 -16.18 -1.47
CA PHE A 25 -26.60 -14.73 -1.39
C PHE A 25 -27.72 -14.36 -0.40
N LYS A 26 -28.84 -15.10 -0.39
CA LYS A 26 -29.98 -14.85 0.53
C LYS A 26 -29.56 -14.78 2.00
N ARG A 27 -28.58 -15.59 2.41
CA ARG A 27 -28.09 -15.61 3.80
C ARG A 27 -27.17 -14.43 4.11
N TRP A 28 -26.37 -13.99 3.13
CA TRP A 28 -25.60 -12.76 3.25
C TRP A 28 -26.53 -11.53 3.38
N GLU A 29 -27.60 -11.49 2.59
CA GLU A 29 -28.59 -10.41 2.59
C GLU A 29 -29.32 -10.29 3.94
N ALA A 30 -29.73 -11.40 4.53
CA ALA A 30 -30.45 -11.44 5.81
C ALA A 30 -29.54 -11.28 7.04
N GLU A 31 -28.43 -12.03 7.09
CA GLU A 31 -27.64 -12.20 8.32
C GLU A 31 -26.25 -11.54 8.26
N ARG A 32 -25.80 -11.07 7.07
CA ARG A 32 -24.41 -10.66 6.81
C ARG A 32 -23.38 -11.75 7.14
N ILE A 33 -23.77 -12.99 6.87
CA ILE A 33 -22.96 -14.20 7.03
C ILE A 33 -22.73 -14.84 5.65
N LEU A 34 -21.48 -15.24 5.38
CA LEU A 34 -21.15 -15.98 4.17
C LEU A 34 -21.34 -17.47 4.43
N SER A 35 -22.29 -18.07 3.74
CA SER A 35 -22.53 -19.51 3.79
C SER A 35 -22.31 -20.11 2.41
N PHE A 36 -21.44 -21.13 2.33
CA PHE A 36 -21.00 -21.68 1.05
C PHE A 36 -20.42 -23.08 1.21
N ILE A 37 -20.45 -23.84 0.12
CA ILE A 37 -19.68 -25.07 -0.01
C ILE A 37 -18.49 -24.75 -0.92
N PRO A 38 -17.24 -24.76 -0.42
CA PRO A 38 -16.09 -24.31 -1.19
C PRO A 38 -15.78 -25.26 -2.36
N PRO A 39 -15.39 -24.74 -3.54
CA PRO A 39 -14.65 -25.52 -4.52
C PRO A 39 -13.31 -26.01 -3.94
N ASP A 40 -12.78 -27.09 -4.49
CA ASP A 40 -11.48 -27.60 -4.09
C ASP A 40 -10.35 -26.68 -4.56
N GLY A 41 -9.32 -26.53 -3.72
CA GLY A 41 -8.13 -25.75 -4.02
C GLY A 41 -8.27 -24.24 -3.79
N ASN A 42 -7.54 -23.45 -4.57
CA ASN A 42 -7.45 -22.00 -4.41
C ASN A 42 -8.50 -21.28 -5.24
N PHE A 43 -9.35 -20.47 -4.60
CA PHE A 43 -10.34 -19.65 -5.29
C PHE A 43 -10.54 -18.30 -4.58
N ARG A 44 -11.12 -17.33 -5.30
CA ARG A 44 -11.51 -16.04 -4.73
C ARG A 44 -12.94 -16.15 -4.21
N LEU A 45 -13.10 -16.15 -2.88
CA LEU A 45 -14.42 -16.22 -2.25
C LEU A 45 -15.27 -14.96 -2.50
N LEU A 46 -14.65 -13.78 -2.38
CA LEU A 46 -15.31 -12.50 -2.62
C LEU A 46 -14.31 -11.39 -2.99
N SER A 47 -14.80 -10.34 -3.63
CA SER A 47 -14.14 -9.03 -3.78
C SER A 47 -15.06 -7.95 -3.23
N TYR A 48 -14.49 -6.88 -2.68
CA TYR A 48 -15.26 -5.81 -2.05
C TYR A 48 -14.53 -4.47 -2.14
N HIS A 49 -15.30 -3.40 -2.00
CA HIS A 49 -14.81 -2.07 -1.71
C HIS A 49 -15.07 -1.73 -0.23
N VAL A 50 -14.26 -0.85 0.34
CA VAL A 50 -14.49 -0.34 1.69
C VAL A 50 -15.36 0.91 1.59
N SER A 51 -16.46 0.95 2.33
CA SER A 51 -17.39 2.10 2.29
C SER A 51 -16.67 3.43 2.57
N SER A 52 -16.97 4.44 1.75
CA SER A 52 -16.39 5.78 1.78
C SER A 52 -16.69 6.58 3.05
N GLN A 53 -17.69 6.16 3.83
CA GLN A 53 -18.02 6.76 5.13
C GLN A 53 -16.94 6.51 6.19
N ASN A 54 -16.02 5.56 5.97
CA ASN A 54 -14.94 5.26 6.90
C ASN A 54 -13.65 5.95 6.45
N LEU A 55 -13.05 6.75 7.34
CA LEU A 55 -11.71 7.28 7.13
C LEU A 55 -10.71 6.12 7.07
N VAL A 56 -10.11 5.90 5.89
CA VAL A 56 -9.10 4.86 5.69
C VAL A 56 -7.80 5.33 6.34
N ALA A 57 -7.26 4.49 7.23
CA ALA A 57 -5.97 4.75 7.86
C ALA A 57 -4.86 4.86 6.81
N ILE A 58 -4.01 5.87 6.94
CA ILE A 58 -2.86 6.07 6.05
C ILE A 58 -1.63 5.46 6.74
N PRO A 59 -0.98 4.44 6.14
CA PRO A 59 0.02 3.65 6.87
C PRO A 59 1.37 4.35 6.97
N VAL A 60 1.71 5.22 6.01
CA VAL A 60 3.01 5.91 5.94
C VAL A 60 2.80 7.38 5.63
N TYR A 61 3.71 8.22 6.11
CA TYR A 61 3.82 9.62 5.72
C TYR A 61 5.16 9.89 5.05
N VAL A 62 5.19 10.95 4.25
CA VAL A 62 6.41 11.44 3.58
C VAL A 62 6.66 12.86 4.06
N LYS A 63 7.85 13.13 4.58
CA LYS A 63 8.38 14.48 4.72
C LYS A 63 9.26 14.74 3.51
N HIS A 64 8.99 15.82 2.78
CA HIS A 64 9.72 16.19 1.59
C HIS A 64 10.20 17.64 1.69
N ASN A 65 11.35 17.90 1.08
CA ASN A 65 11.84 19.23 0.77
C ASN A 65 12.48 19.15 -0.62
N ILE A 66 11.64 19.37 -1.63
CA ILE A 66 12.03 19.34 -3.04
C ILE A 66 11.94 20.77 -3.55
N SER A 67 13.04 21.26 -4.11
CA SER A 67 13.10 22.62 -4.64
C SER A 67 13.96 22.69 -5.89
N PHE A 68 13.45 23.46 -6.85
CA PHE A 68 14.11 23.86 -8.08
C PHE A 68 14.24 25.38 -8.02
N ARG A 69 15.47 25.90 -8.13
CA ARG A 69 15.70 27.35 -8.15
C ARG A 69 15.86 27.80 -9.60
N GLU A 70 15.27 28.95 -9.91
CA GLU A 70 15.35 29.53 -11.26
C GLU A 70 16.77 30.07 -11.50
N GLY A 71 17.30 29.81 -12.70
CA GLY A 71 18.66 30.21 -13.07
C GLY A 71 19.80 29.42 -12.40
N SER A 72 19.51 28.48 -11.49
CA SER A 72 20.53 27.58 -10.93
C SER A 72 20.63 26.29 -11.73
N SER A 73 21.84 25.77 -11.88
CA SER A 73 22.10 24.42 -12.39
C SER A 73 21.93 23.33 -11.33
N GLN A 74 21.42 23.68 -10.14
CA GLN A 74 21.27 22.77 -9.00
C GLN A 74 19.89 22.90 -8.35
N GLY A 75 19.28 21.77 -8.06
CA GLY A 75 18.07 21.61 -7.24
C GLY A 75 18.35 20.76 -6.00
N ARG A 76 17.39 20.74 -5.07
CA ARG A 76 17.46 19.93 -3.83
C ARG A 76 16.37 18.88 -3.83
N PHE A 77 16.73 17.67 -3.42
CA PHE A 77 15.79 16.57 -3.24
C PHE A 77 16.04 15.91 -1.89
N ASP A 78 15.17 16.21 -0.93
CA ASP A 78 15.18 15.56 0.37
C ASP A 78 13.83 14.87 0.61
N LEU A 79 13.88 13.59 0.96
CA LEU A 79 12.72 12.77 1.25
C LEU A 79 12.99 11.95 2.51
N THR A 80 11.99 11.81 3.38
CA THR A 80 12.04 10.96 4.57
C THR A 80 10.70 10.26 4.75
N LEU A 81 10.72 8.95 4.89
CA LEU A 81 9.51 8.15 5.10
C LEU A 81 9.38 7.81 6.57
N GLY A 82 8.15 7.82 7.08
CA GLY A 82 7.86 7.33 8.41
C GLY A 82 6.54 6.59 8.50
N PRO A 83 6.39 5.69 9.49
CA PRO A 83 5.11 5.05 9.76
C PRO A 83 4.12 6.08 10.33
N LYS A 84 2.84 5.99 9.93
CA LYS A 84 1.75 6.83 10.45
C LYS A 84 0.74 5.99 11.23
N GLN A 85 -0.19 5.33 10.54
CA GLN A 85 -1.21 4.48 11.17
C GLN A 85 -1.00 3.00 10.82
N THR A 86 0.06 2.40 11.34
CA THR A 86 0.41 0.98 11.07
C THR A 86 -0.05 0.00 12.15
N MET A 87 -0.68 0.48 13.22
CA MET A 87 -1.09 -0.33 14.38
C MET A 87 0.07 -1.18 14.95
N GLY A 88 1.29 -0.63 14.94
CA GLY A 88 2.51 -1.32 15.40
C GLY A 88 3.04 -2.40 14.45
N LYS A 89 2.42 -2.61 13.29
CA LYS A 89 2.89 -3.59 12.30
C LYS A 89 4.04 -3.02 11.47
N SER A 90 4.96 -3.90 11.07
CA SER A 90 6.10 -3.56 10.23
C SER A 90 5.66 -3.25 8.80
N VAL A 91 6.20 -2.16 8.25
CA VAL A 91 6.05 -1.81 6.83
C VAL A 91 7.28 -2.35 6.09
N GLU A 92 7.04 -3.25 5.13
CA GLU A 92 8.06 -3.97 4.37
C GLU A 92 7.87 -3.79 2.86
N SER A 93 8.88 -4.20 2.08
CA SER A 93 8.88 -4.10 0.61
C SER A 93 8.56 -2.68 0.13
N VAL A 94 9.15 -1.69 0.79
CA VAL A 94 8.91 -0.28 0.49
C VAL A 94 9.76 0.15 -0.70
N LEU A 95 9.09 0.50 -1.79
CA LEU A 95 9.69 1.02 -3.00
C LEU A 95 9.12 2.41 -3.27
N VAL A 96 9.98 3.40 -3.39
CA VAL A 96 9.59 4.76 -3.78
C VAL A 96 9.99 5.00 -5.22
N SER A 97 9.08 5.55 -6.01
CA SER A 97 9.40 6.00 -7.36
C SER A 97 8.87 7.40 -7.63
N SER A 98 9.67 8.21 -8.33
CA SER A 98 9.31 9.56 -8.72
C SER A 98 9.80 9.85 -10.12
N GLN A 99 8.89 10.35 -10.95
CA GLN A 99 9.20 10.82 -12.29
C GLN A 99 9.71 12.27 -12.18
N LEU A 100 11.01 12.47 -12.36
CA LEU A 100 11.62 13.79 -12.24
C LEU A 100 11.37 14.64 -13.49
N PRO A 101 11.40 15.98 -13.37
CA PRO A 101 11.27 16.88 -14.52
C PRO A 101 12.36 16.64 -15.57
N ARG A 102 12.04 16.90 -16.85
CA ARG A 102 12.96 16.66 -17.99
C ARG A 102 14.29 17.40 -17.87
N GLY A 103 14.28 18.57 -17.21
CA GLY A 103 15.48 19.37 -16.96
C GLY A 103 16.47 18.74 -15.99
N VAL A 104 16.11 17.67 -15.27
CA VAL A 104 17.05 16.97 -14.37
C VAL A 104 17.99 16.09 -15.20
N LEU A 105 19.29 16.39 -15.14
CA LEU A 105 20.35 15.66 -15.83
C LEU A 105 20.91 14.52 -14.98
N ASN A 106 21.09 14.75 -13.69
CA ASN A 106 21.61 13.77 -12.74
C ASN A 106 21.07 14.01 -11.33
N ALA A 107 21.08 12.98 -10.48
CA ALA A 107 20.67 13.06 -9.08
C ALA A 107 21.79 12.52 -8.17
N ASN A 108 22.49 13.42 -7.50
CA ASN A 108 23.53 13.09 -6.53
C ASN A 108 22.88 12.97 -5.14
N LEU A 109 22.32 11.80 -4.85
CA LEU A 109 21.55 11.53 -3.64
C LEU A 109 22.29 10.55 -2.72
N ASN A 110 22.04 10.67 -1.43
CA ASN A 110 22.52 9.76 -0.40
C ASN A 110 21.33 9.13 0.31
N SER A 111 21.23 7.80 0.25
CA SER A 111 20.23 7.04 0.99
C SER A 111 20.77 6.69 2.38
N SER A 112 20.00 6.98 3.44
CA SER A 112 20.34 6.54 4.80
C SER A 112 20.05 5.05 5.02
N GLN A 113 19.28 4.45 4.12
CA GLN A 113 18.92 3.03 4.08
C GLN A 113 18.52 2.65 2.65
N GLY A 114 18.88 1.44 2.23
CA GLY A 114 18.50 0.89 0.93
C GLY A 114 19.28 1.52 -0.23
N THR A 115 18.90 1.16 -1.45
CA THR A 115 19.60 1.57 -2.69
C THR A 115 18.69 2.40 -3.57
N HIS A 116 19.26 3.38 -4.24
CA HIS A 116 18.52 4.21 -5.19
C HIS A 116 19.20 4.18 -6.56
N THR A 117 18.40 4.36 -7.60
CA THR A 117 18.84 4.45 -8.98
C THR A 117 18.11 5.60 -9.65
N PHE A 118 18.84 6.35 -10.47
CA PHE A 118 18.26 7.37 -11.33
C PHE A 118 18.59 7.04 -12.77
N ASP A 119 17.54 6.90 -13.59
CA ASP A 119 17.70 6.73 -15.03
C ASP A 119 17.59 8.12 -15.70
N PRO A 120 18.68 8.65 -16.29
CA PRO A 120 18.69 9.95 -16.94
C PRO A 120 17.91 9.98 -18.26
N VAL A 121 17.58 8.83 -18.86
CA VAL A 121 16.79 8.74 -20.10
C VAL A 121 15.31 8.81 -19.77
N THR A 122 14.83 7.90 -18.92
CA THR A 122 13.41 7.89 -18.52
C THR A 122 13.09 8.95 -17.48
N LYS A 123 14.08 9.57 -16.85
CA LYS A 123 13.95 10.51 -15.70
C LYS A 123 13.29 9.86 -14.48
N MET A 124 13.37 8.55 -14.36
CA MET A 124 12.79 7.81 -13.24
C MET A 124 13.80 7.67 -12.10
N LEU A 125 13.46 8.24 -10.94
CA LEU A 125 14.15 7.99 -9.68
C LEU A 125 13.43 6.84 -8.96
N THR A 126 14.17 5.78 -8.65
CA THR A 126 13.67 4.64 -7.87
C THR A 126 14.52 4.49 -6.61
N TRP A 127 13.88 4.24 -5.48
CA TRP A 127 14.53 3.98 -4.20
C TRP A 127 13.91 2.77 -3.53
N ASP A 128 14.69 1.69 -3.46
CA ASP A 128 14.33 0.49 -2.71
C ASP A 128 14.78 0.66 -1.26
N VAL A 129 13.81 0.89 -0.38
CA VAL A 129 14.01 1.12 1.05
C VAL A 129 14.07 -0.19 1.82
N GLY A 130 13.38 -1.23 1.34
CA GLY A 130 13.13 -2.46 2.08
C GLY A 130 12.14 -2.28 3.24
N LYS A 131 12.59 -2.39 4.49
CA LYS A 131 11.75 -2.37 5.70
C LYS A 131 11.91 -1.08 6.50
N ILE A 132 10.83 -0.40 6.84
CA ILE A 132 10.90 0.84 7.65
C ILE A 132 11.22 0.49 9.11
N ASN A 133 12.29 1.09 9.64
CA ASN A 133 12.67 1.04 11.04
C ASN A 133 12.22 2.33 11.75
N PRO A 134 11.27 2.28 12.71
CA PRO A 134 10.79 3.48 13.42
C PRO A 134 11.88 4.23 14.19
N GLN A 135 12.90 3.54 14.70
CA GLN A 135 14.00 4.13 15.46
C GLN A 135 14.96 4.96 14.59
N LYS A 136 15.07 4.60 13.31
CA LYS A 136 15.93 5.30 12.34
C LYS A 136 15.19 5.39 11.01
N LEU A 137 14.47 6.50 10.83
CA LEU A 137 13.64 6.71 9.65
C LEU A 137 14.50 6.72 8.37
N PRO A 138 14.08 5.99 7.32
CA PRO A 138 14.79 6.00 6.05
C PRO A 138 14.61 7.35 5.35
N SER A 139 15.68 7.83 4.75
CA SER A 139 15.72 9.10 4.03
C SER A 139 16.60 9.00 2.78
N LEU A 140 16.27 9.82 1.79
CA LEU A 140 17.02 10.00 0.56
C LEU A 140 17.21 11.51 0.37
N LYS A 141 18.45 11.98 0.46
CA LYS A 141 18.77 13.41 0.52
C LYS A 141 19.92 13.76 -0.40
N GLY A 142 19.87 14.93 -1.03
CA GLY A 142 20.97 15.40 -1.86
C GLY A 142 20.57 16.47 -2.86
N THR A 143 21.35 16.54 -3.93
CA THR A 143 21.22 17.57 -4.97
C THR A 143 20.91 16.95 -6.32
N MET A 144 20.16 17.69 -7.14
CA MET A 144 19.87 17.33 -8.52
C MET A 144 20.58 18.32 -9.42
N SER A 145 21.27 17.83 -10.45
CA SER A 145 21.86 18.68 -11.48
C SER A 145 20.81 18.99 -12.53
N LEU A 146 20.59 20.27 -12.80
CA LEU A 146 19.62 20.77 -13.77
C LEU A 146 20.33 21.26 -15.03
N GLN A 147 19.65 21.13 -16.17
CA GLN A 147 20.12 21.72 -17.42
C GLN A 147 20.25 23.25 -17.26
N PRO A 148 21.38 23.86 -17.67
CA PRO A 148 21.55 25.30 -17.62
C PRO A 148 20.44 26.02 -18.40
N GLY A 149 19.81 27.03 -17.79
CA GLY A 149 18.70 27.76 -18.39
C GLY A 149 17.37 27.02 -18.40
N ALA A 150 17.25 25.86 -17.74
CA ALA A 150 15.97 25.19 -17.57
C ALA A 150 15.01 26.07 -16.76
N SER A 151 13.77 26.18 -17.24
CA SER A 151 12.71 26.79 -16.46
C SER A 151 12.43 25.94 -15.21
N LYS A 152 12.06 26.63 -14.13
CA LYS A 152 11.54 25.95 -12.95
C LYS A 152 10.29 25.12 -13.36
N PRO A 153 10.15 23.87 -12.90
CA PRO A 153 8.92 23.11 -13.07
C PRO A 153 7.74 23.81 -12.39
N ASP A 154 6.55 23.76 -13.00
CA ASP A 154 5.33 24.34 -12.43
C ASP A 154 4.95 23.70 -11.09
N GLU A 155 5.16 22.37 -11.00
CA GLU A 155 4.90 21.59 -9.79
C GLU A 155 6.08 20.66 -9.48
N ASN A 156 6.25 20.36 -8.19
CA ASN A 156 7.19 19.35 -7.75
C ASN A 156 6.73 17.94 -8.18
N PRO A 157 7.67 17.02 -8.44
CA PRO A 157 7.33 15.69 -8.90
C PRO A 157 6.58 14.90 -7.82
N THR A 158 5.61 14.11 -8.25
CA THR A 158 4.85 13.24 -7.33
C THR A 158 5.69 12.06 -6.85
N ILE A 159 5.40 11.58 -5.65
CA ILE A 159 6.07 10.43 -5.03
C ILE A 159 5.09 9.26 -5.00
N ASN A 160 5.40 8.20 -5.75
CA ASN A 160 4.66 6.96 -5.73
C ASN A 160 5.30 5.99 -4.74
N ILE A 161 4.49 5.29 -3.94
CA ILE A 161 4.99 4.39 -2.91
C ILE A 161 4.32 3.04 -3.06
N GLN A 162 5.13 2.00 -3.20
CA GLN A 162 4.71 0.62 -2.99
C GLN A 162 5.13 0.18 -1.59
N LEU A 163 4.28 -0.60 -0.92
CA LEU A 163 4.55 -1.14 0.40
C LEU A 163 3.70 -2.37 0.64
N LYS A 164 4.11 -3.15 1.64
CA LYS A 164 3.37 -4.30 2.15
C LYS A 164 3.38 -4.26 3.69
N ILE A 165 2.25 -4.63 4.30
CA ILE A 165 2.11 -4.77 5.75
C ILE A 165 1.45 -6.11 6.03
N GLN A 166 2.17 -7.00 6.71
CA GLN A 166 1.63 -8.29 7.11
C GLN A 166 0.82 -8.18 8.39
N GLN A 167 -0.14 -9.10 8.57
CA GLN A 167 -1.01 -9.19 9.74
C GLN A 167 -1.86 -7.93 9.97
N MET A 168 -2.18 -7.20 8.90
CA MET A 168 -3.00 -5.99 8.95
C MET A 168 -3.97 -5.93 7.77
N ALA A 169 -5.25 -5.72 8.07
CA ALA A 169 -6.23 -5.22 7.12
C ALA A 169 -6.43 -3.74 7.39
N ILE A 170 -6.01 -2.88 6.46
CA ILE A 170 -6.06 -1.42 6.66
C ILE A 170 -7.48 -0.85 6.76
N SER A 171 -8.47 -1.59 6.24
CA SER A 171 -9.90 -1.31 6.42
C SER A 171 -10.38 -1.54 7.86
N GLY A 172 -9.61 -2.27 8.67
CA GLY A 172 -10.04 -2.73 9.99
C GLY A 172 -10.95 -3.96 9.95
N LEU A 173 -11.21 -4.55 8.78
CA LEU A 173 -12.03 -5.76 8.64
C LEU A 173 -11.42 -6.90 9.46
N LYS A 174 -12.24 -7.54 10.30
CA LYS A 174 -11.86 -8.70 11.10
C LYS A 174 -12.84 -9.83 10.90
N VAL A 175 -12.34 -11.00 10.57
CA VAL A 175 -13.08 -12.26 10.65
C VAL A 175 -13.36 -12.57 12.12
N ASN A 176 -14.62 -12.91 12.38
CA ASN A 176 -15.10 -13.34 13.68
C ASN A 176 -14.91 -14.86 13.81
N ARG A 177 -15.59 -15.64 12.95
CA ARG A 177 -15.56 -17.10 13.04
C ARG A 177 -15.69 -17.76 11.66
N LEU A 178 -15.05 -18.92 11.52
CA LEU A 178 -15.24 -19.86 10.43
C LEU A 178 -15.70 -21.21 11.00
N ASP A 179 -16.93 -21.61 10.68
CA ASP A 179 -17.55 -22.85 11.13
C ASP A 179 -17.68 -23.83 9.97
N MET A 180 -17.61 -25.13 10.29
CA MET A 180 -17.76 -26.21 9.32
C MET A 180 -18.89 -27.14 9.81
N TYR A 181 -19.79 -27.46 8.89
CA TYR A 181 -20.91 -28.37 9.07
C TYR A 181 -20.85 -29.50 8.03
N GLY A 182 -21.61 -30.57 8.25
CA GLY A 182 -21.70 -31.70 7.32
C GLY A 182 -20.53 -32.68 7.38
N GLU A 183 -19.48 -32.38 8.14
CA GLU A 183 -18.29 -33.22 8.31
C GLU A 183 -17.87 -33.31 9.79
N LYS A 184 -17.36 -34.48 10.21
CA LYS A 184 -17.01 -34.74 11.62
C LYS A 184 -15.55 -34.46 11.97
N TYR A 185 -14.67 -34.35 10.98
CA TYR A 185 -13.25 -34.07 11.23
C TYR A 185 -13.05 -32.62 11.69
N LYS A 186 -11.92 -32.35 12.36
CA LYS A 186 -11.56 -31.02 12.84
C LYS A 186 -10.40 -30.45 12.01
N PRO A 187 -10.68 -29.64 10.97
CA PRO A 187 -9.61 -29.07 10.17
C PRO A 187 -8.88 -27.96 10.92
N PHE A 188 -7.62 -27.74 10.56
CA PHE A 188 -6.93 -26.51 10.90
C PHE A 188 -7.58 -25.34 10.14
N LYS A 189 -7.89 -24.25 10.85
CA LYS A 189 -8.49 -23.04 10.29
C LYS A 189 -7.55 -21.87 10.56
N GLY A 190 -7.04 -21.26 9.49
CA GLY A 190 -6.10 -20.14 9.58
C GLY A 190 -6.61 -18.92 8.83
N ILE A 191 -6.19 -17.73 9.28
CA ILE A 191 -6.40 -16.48 8.57
C ILE A 191 -5.13 -15.66 8.54
N LYS A 192 -4.86 -15.02 7.40
CA LYS A 192 -3.78 -14.06 7.25
C LYS A 192 -4.31 -12.78 6.62
N TYR A 193 -4.04 -11.65 7.27
CA TYR A 193 -4.28 -10.33 6.69
C TYR A 193 -3.01 -9.79 6.07
N MET A 194 -3.16 -9.07 4.96
CA MET A 194 -2.07 -8.41 4.27
C MET A 194 -2.59 -7.17 3.57
N THR A 195 -1.96 -6.03 3.85
CA THR A 195 -2.21 -4.79 3.13
C THR A 195 -1.08 -4.58 2.14
N LYS A 196 -1.42 -4.20 0.91
CA LYS A 196 -0.48 -3.78 -0.13
C LYS A 196 -0.92 -2.42 -0.67
N ALA A 197 0.03 -1.57 -1.03
CA ALA A 197 -0.30 -0.35 -1.76
C ALA A 197 -0.83 -0.71 -3.16
N GLY A 198 -1.91 -0.04 -3.56
CA GLY A 198 -2.33 0.09 -4.96
C GLY A 198 -1.66 1.31 -5.57
N LYS A 199 -2.45 2.27 -6.05
CA LYS A 199 -1.96 3.59 -6.48
C LYS A 199 -1.85 4.52 -5.26
N PHE A 200 -0.72 4.46 -4.55
CA PHE A 200 -0.45 5.35 -3.41
C PHE A 200 0.52 6.45 -3.83
N GLN A 201 0.02 7.69 -3.89
CA GLN A 201 0.78 8.85 -4.36
C GLN A 201 0.74 9.97 -3.33
N VAL A 202 1.89 10.63 -3.12
CA VAL A 202 2.03 11.85 -2.31
C VAL A 202 2.49 12.98 -3.22
N ARG A 203 1.73 14.08 -3.23
CA ARG A 203 2.12 15.32 -3.93
C ARG A 203 3.08 16.11 -3.04
N THR A 204 4.08 16.74 -3.64
CA THR A 204 5.20 17.39 -2.94
C THR A 204 5.36 18.87 -3.26
#